data_AF-A0A8K0GBS1-F1
#
_entry.id   AF-A0A8K0GBS1-F1
#
_cell.length_a   1.000
_cell.length_b   1.000
_cell.length_c   1.000
_cell.angle_alpha   90.00
_cell.angle_beta   90.00
_cell.angle_gamma   90.00
#
_symmetry.space_group_name_H-M   'P 1'
#
loop_
_entity.id
_entity.type
_entity.pdbx_description
1 polymer ?
#
loop_
_entity_poly.entity_id
_entity_poly.type
_entity_poly.pdbx_seq_one_letter_code
_entity_poly.pdbx_strand_id
1 'polypeptide(L)'
;MKFVIFFGLYLFCVVSNVDECEEEKVIFKCVPGVLYRENDCNMCLCIKPRLGCTRKHCPSRINPRLRNCVVDSTWKRNCNQCWCVKKMGTVCTLKRCGQKNKPI
;
A
#
# COMPACT_ATOMS: atom_id res chain seq x y z
N MET A 1 17.68 -37.88 -8.62
CA MET A 1 17.44 -37.58 -10.05
C MET A 1 16.34 -36.53 -10.15
N LYS A 2 16.64 -35.35 -10.70
CA LYS A 2 15.66 -34.26 -10.90
C LYS A 2 15.35 -34.21 -12.40
N PHE A 3 14.09 -34.43 -12.78
CA PHE A 3 13.65 -34.21 -14.15
C PHE A 3 13.05 -32.81 -14.26
N VAL A 4 13.44 -32.09 -15.31
CA VAL A 4 12.90 -30.77 -15.66
C VAL A 4 12.00 -30.99 -16.87
N ILE A 5 10.70 -30.71 -16.73
CA ILE A 5 9.77 -30.70 -17.86
C ILE A 5 9.39 -29.23 -18.11
N PHE A 6 9.80 -28.72 -19.27
CA PHE A 6 9.42 -27.41 -19.76
C PHE A 6 8.05 -27.48 -20.43
N PHE A 7 7.03 -26.95 -19.77
CA PHE A 7 5.80 -26.53 -20.44
C PHE A 7 5.69 -25.01 -20.38
N GLY A 8 5.89 -24.37 -21.53
CA GLY A 8 5.29 -23.07 -21.89
C GLY A 8 5.47 -21.89 -20.92
N LEU A 9 6.55 -21.14 -21.14
CA LEU A 9 6.76 -19.69 -20.91
C LEU A 9 6.34 -18.94 -19.63
N TYR A 10 5.50 -19.41 -18.72
CA TYR A 10 5.25 -18.62 -17.50
C TYR A 10 4.75 -19.45 -16.33
N LEU A 11 5.23 -19.05 -15.14
CA LEU A 11 4.83 -19.47 -13.80
C LEU A 11 5.54 -20.72 -13.24
N PHE A 12 6.60 -20.47 -12.48
CA PHE A 12 7.16 -21.43 -11.53
C PHE A 12 6.18 -21.61 -10.37
N CYS A 13 5.38 -22.67 -10.41
CA CYS A 13 4.77 -23.26 -9.21
C CYS A 13 5.67 -24.41 -8.74
N VAL A 14 6.30 -24.29 -7.58
CA VAL A 14 7.06 -25.39 -6.96
C VAL A 14 6.04 -26.34 -6.34
N VAL A 15 5.91 -27.54 -6.89
CA VAL A 15 4.96 -28.55 -6.41
C VAL A 15 5.56 -29.26 -5.20
N SER A 16 5.19 -28.84 -4.00
CA SER A 16 5.37 -29.61 -2.78
C SER A 16 4.06 -29.61 -2.01
N ASN A 17 3.31 -30.71 -2.18
CA ASN A 17 2.18 -31.22 -1.39
C ASN A 17 1.32 -30.19 -0.63
N VAL A 18 0.04 -30.11 -1.06
CA VAL A 18 -1.11 -29.44 -0.41
C VAL A 18 -1.21 -27.92 -0.68
N ASP A 19 -2.19 -27.60 -1.52
CA ASP A 19 -3.00 -26.39 -1.67
C ASP A 19 -2.37 -24.98 -1.56
N GLU A 20 -2.68 -24.20 -2.62
CA GLU A 20 -2.75 -22.74 -2.68
C GLU A 20 -1.44 -21.97 -2.97
N CYS A 21 -1.42 -21.33 -4.14
CA CYS A 21 -0.50 -20.24 -4.44
C CYS A 21 -0.82 -19.08 -3.50
N GLU A 22 -0.18 -19.00 -2.32
CA GLU A 22 -0.34 -17.85 -1.44
C GLU A 22 0.23 -16.59 -2.13
N GLU A 23 -0.68 -15.74 -2.61
CA GLU A 23 -0.36 -14.39 -3.07
C GLU A 23 0.19 -13.63 -1.84
N GLU A 24 1.48 -13.25 -1.89
CA GLU A 24 2.15 -12.60 -0.76
C GLU A 24 1.38 -11.32 -0.35
N LYS A 25 0.65 -11.40 0.77
CA LYS A 25 -0.26 -10.34 1.20
C LYS A 25 0.53 -9.06 1.53
N VAL A 26 0.37 -8.02 0.70
CA VAL A 26 1.06 -6.73 0.88
C VAL A 26 0.42 -5.91 2.01
N ILE A 27 0.75 -6.26 3.24
CA ILE A 27 0.34 -5.51 4.44
C ILE A 27 1.07 -4.16 4.48
N PHE A 28 0.33 -3.07 4.68
CA PHE A 28 0.91 -1.74 4.80
C PHE A 28 1.92 -1.65 5.96
N LYS A 29 3.15 -1.26 5.63
CA LYS A 29 4.19 -0.88 6.59
C LYS A 29 4.68 0.52 6.22
N CYS A 30 4.65 1.45 7.18
CA CYS A 30 5.16 2.80 6.93
C CYS A 30 6.69 2.83 7.03
N VAL A 31 7.31 3.74 6.29
CA VAL A 31 8.76 3.95 6.29
C VAL A 31 9.09 5.12 7.23
N PRO A 32 9.94 4.93 8.26
CA PRO A 32 10.29 5.99 9.20
C PRO A 32 10.73 7.28 8.51
N GLY A 33 10.23 8.42 8.98
CA GLY A 33 10.53 9.75 8.41
C GLY A 33 9.74 10.10 7.14
N VAL A 34 9.00 9.17 6.55
CA VAL A 34 8.16 9.44 5.37
C VAL A 34 6.81 10.03 5.75
N LEU A 35 6.36 11.01 4.97
CA LEU A 35 5.03 11.61 5.06
C LEU A 35 3.99 10.86 4.22
N TYR A 36 2.82 10.72 4.81
CA TYR A 36 1.63 10.09 4.24
C TYR A 36 0.43 11.01 4.37
N ARG A 37 -0.60 10.73 3.58
CA ARG A 37 -1.90 11.39 3.64
C ARG A 37 -2.98 10.34 3.87
N GLU A 38 -3.71 10.49 4.98
CA GLU A 38 -4.85 9.66 5.35
C GLU A 38 -6.14 10.30 4.83
N ASN A 39 -6.93 9.51 4.09
CA ASN A 39 -8.25 9.88 3.58
C ASN A 39 -8.28 11.25 2.87
N ASP A 40 -7.23 11.57 2.11
CA ASP A 40 -7.00 12.87 1.48
C ASP A 40 -6.99 14.10 2.42
N CYS A 41 -6.96 13.90 3.74
CA CYS A 41 -7.20 14.94 4.73
C CYS A 41 -6.09 15.09 5.77
N ASN A 42 -5.88 14.06 6.60
CA ASN A 42 -4.91 14.13 7.68
C ASN A 42 -3.51 13.89 7.14
N MET A 43 -2.56 14.68 7.63
CA MET A 43 -1.14 14.47 7.35
C MET A 43 -0.59 13.52 8.40
N CYS A 44 0.18 12.54 7.97
CA CYS A 44 0.74 11.54 8.87
C CYS A 44 2.25 11.43 8.68
N LEU A 45 2.99 11.35 9.77
CA LEU A 45 4.41 11.04 9.80
C LEU A 45 4.60 9.63 10.34
N CYS A 46 5.41 8.83 9.65
CA CYS A 46 5.83 7.55 10.20
C CYS A 46 6.93 7.76 11.24
N ILE A 47 6.60 7.51 12.50
CA ILE A 47 7.50 7.61 13.65
C ILE A 47 7.76 6.18 14.13
N LYS A 48 8.93 5.63 13.76
CA LYS A 48 9.27 4.20 13.94
C LYS A 48 8.25 3.31 13.18
N PRO A 49 7.66 2.19 13.67
CA PRO A 49 6.68 1.43 12.87
C PRO A 49 5.24 1.96 13.01
N ARG A 50 5.04 3.19 13.53
CA ARG A 50 3.70 3.74 13.81
C ARG A 50 3.44 4.99 12.99
N LEU A 51 2.23 5.10 12.47
CA LEU A 51 1.75 6.32 11.83
C LEU A 51 1.20 7.28 12.90
N GLY A 52 1.79 8.47 13.01
CA GLY A 52 1.24 9.58 13.78
C GLY A 52 0.54 10.56 12.84
N CYS A 53 -0.78 10.68 12.94
CA CYS A 53 -1.58 11.57 12.09
C CYS A 53 -2.08 12.81 12.83
N THR A 54 -2.24 13.91 12.11
CA THR A 54 -3.04 15.05 12.59
C THR A 54 -4.48 14.62 12.86
N ARG A 55 -5.20 15.33 13.73
CA ARG A 55 -6.63 15.07 14.02
C ARG A 55 -7.51 16.20 13.50
N LYS A 56 -7.44 16.48 12.19
CA LYS A 56 -8.29 17.51 11.58
C LYS A 56 -9.73 17.00 11.49
N HIS A 57 -10.70 17.90 11.63
CA HIS A 57 -12.08 17.57 11.29
C HIS A 57 -12.20 17.45 9.78
N CYS A 58 -12.15 16.21 9.30
CA CYS A 58 -12.18 15.88 7.88
C CYS A 58 -13.63 15.97 7.37
N PRO A 59 -13.98 16.97 6.55
CA PRO A 59 -15.37 17.26 6.20
C PRO A 59 -16.05 16.05 5.53
N SER A 60 -17.33 15.87 5.80
CA SER A 60 -18.15 14.74 5.32
C SER A 60 -18.22 14.60 3.79
N ARG A 61 -17.76 15.61 3.04
CA ARG A 61 -17.62 15.58 1.57
C ARG A 61 -16.40 14.80 1.08
N ILE A 62 -15.53 14.33 1.97
CA ILE A 62 -14.49 13.35 1.61
C ILE A 62 -15.20 12.09 1.15
N ASN A 63 -14.83 11.63 -0.04
CA ASN A 63 -15.39 10.45 -0.67
C ASN A 63 -15.48 9.28 0.34
N PRO A 64 -16.68 8.79 0.68
CA PRO A 64 -16.86 7.70 1.65
C PRO A 64 -16.02 6.47 1.33
N ARG A 65 -15.69 6.25 0.04
CA ARG A 65 -14.82 5.17 -0.44
C ARG A 65 -13.39 5.24 0.11
N LEU A 66 -12.91 6.42 0.52
CA LEU A 66 -11.59 6.56 1.12
C LEU A 66 -11.53 5.91 2.51
N ARG A 67 -12.59 6.08 3.32
CA ARG A 67 -12.68 5.45 4.65
C ARG A 67 -13.07 3.97 4.56
N ASN A 68 -13.90 3.62 3.57
CA ASN A 68 -14.50 2.28 3.41
C ASN A 68 -13.91 1.51 2.20
N CYS A 69 -12.59 1.53 2.05
CA CYS A 69 -11.88 0.74 1.04
C CYS A 69 -11.76 -0.74 1.45
N VAL A 70 -11.35 -1.61 0.52
CA VAL A 70 -11.11 -3.04 0.80
C VAL A 70 -9.81 -3.17 1.60
N VAL A 71 -9.89 -3.61 2.86
CA VAL A 71 -8.73 -3.72 3.76
C VAL A 71 -7.62 -4.57 3.13
N ASP A 72 -6.37 -4.14 3.34
CA ASP A 72 -5.15 -4.76 2.80
C ASP A 72 -4.99 -4.68 1.26
N SER A 73 -5.92 -4.01 0.55
CA SER A 73 -5.72 -3.65 -0.84
C SER A 73 -4.67 -2.56 -1.01
N THR A 74 -3.98 -2.57 -2.15
CA THR A 74 -3.01 -1.54 -2.54
C THR A 74 -3.21 -1.13 -3.98
N TRP A 75 -3.02 0.15 -4.29
CA TRP A 75 -3.18 0.68 -5.64
C TRP A 75 -2.30 1.93 -5.83
N LYS A 76 -2.04 2.26 -7.09
CA LYS A 76 -1.40 3.54 -7.45
C LYS A 76 -2.47 4.59 -7.71
N ARG A 77 -2.21 5.81 -7.20
CA ARG A 77 -2.96 7.01 -7.56
C ARG A 77 -1.95 8.07 -8.00
N ASN A 78 -1.91 8.31 -9.30
CA ASN A 78 -0.84 9.08 -9.93
C ASN A 78 0.54 8.46 -9.58
N CYS A 79 1.48 9.26 -9.08
CA CYS A 79 2.80 8.79 -8.63
C CYS A 79 2.82 8.24 -7.19
N ASN A 80 1.69 8.29 -6.48
CA ASN A 80 1.59 7.88 -5.08
C ASN A 80 1.11 6.43 -4.96
N GLN A 81 1.73 5.69 -4.05
CA GLN A 81 1.24 4.37 -3.65
C GLN A 81 0.26 4.56 -2.50
N CYS A 82 -0.87 3.86 -2.57
CA CYS A 82 -1.95 3.90 -1.59
C CYS A 82 -2.23 2.50 -1.06
N TRP A 83 -2.71 2.45 0.18
CA TRP A 83 -3.13 1.24 0.88
C TRP A 83 -4.44 1.49 1.60
N CYS A 84 -5.24 0.43 1.73
CA CYS A 84 -6.36 0.43 2.66
C CYS A 84 -5.94 -0.19 3.99
N VAL A 85 -5.87 0.63 5.03
CA VAL A 85 -5.43 0.23 6.36
C VAL A 85 -6.64 0.06 7.26
N LYS A 86 -6.74 -1.09 7.93
CA LYS A 86 -7.82 -1.41 8.86
C LYS A 86 -8.02 -0.28 9.89
N LYS A 87 -9.27 0.18 10.06
CA LYS A 87 -9.70 1.30 10.93
C LYS A 87 -9.23 2.71 10.53
N MET A 88 -8.30 2.86 9.59
CA MET A 88 -7.84 4.17 9.12
C MET A 88 -8.45 4.53 7.76
N GLY A 89 -8.71 3.54 6.91
CA GLY A 89 -9.10 3.77 5.52
C GLY A 89 -7.88 3.93 4.62
N THR A 90 -7.96 4.84 3.65
CA THR A 90 -6.94 5.05 2.63
C THR A 90 -5.76 5.82 3.20
N VAL A 91 -4.56 5.28 3.08
CA VAL A 91 -3.29 5.94 3.41
C VAL A 91 -2.43 5.95 2.15
N CYS A 92 -1.97 7.11 1.70
CA CYS A 92 -1.13 7.24 0.51
C CYS A 92 0.21 7.90 0.85
N THR A 93 1.27 7.57 0.10
CA THR A 93 2.49 8.40 0.10
C THR A 93 2.17 9.83 -0.32
N LEU A 94 2.99 10.80 0.11
CA LEU A 94 2.82 12.21 -0.22
C LEU A 94 3.94 12.73 -1.14
N LYS A 95 4.09 12.12 -2.32
CA LYS A 95 5.03 12.57 -3.36
C LYS A 95 4.41 13.68 -4.20
N ARG A 96 5.22 14.68 -4.58
CA ARG A 96 4.86 15.70 -5.58
C ARG A 96 5.03 15.10 -6.97
N CYS A 97 3.94 14.72 -7.61
CA CYS A 97 3.97 14.16 -8.96
C CYS A 97 4.47 15.21 -9.97
N GLY A 98 5.35 14.80 -10.88
CA GLY A 98 5.94 15.69 -11.89
C GLY A 98 7.22 16.40 -11.48
N GLN A 99 7.62 16.35 -10.20
CA GLN A 99 8.96 16.80 -9.78
C GLN A 99 9.94 15.62 -9.95
N LYS A 100 10.88 15.73 -10.89
CA LYS A 100 12.10 14.90 -10.85
C LYS A 100 12.82 15.32 -9.57
N ASN A 101 13.09 14.37 -8.68
CA ASN A 101 13.73 14.63 -7.38
C ASN A 101 14.95 15.54 -7.57
N LYS A 102 14.84 16.82 -7.23
CA LYS A 102 16.02 17.66 -7.04
C LYS A 102 16.53 17.30 -5.65
N PRO A 103 17.73 16.71 -5.52
CA PRO A 103 18.32 16.50 -4.20
C PRO A 103 18.38 17.85 -3.49
N ILE A 104 17.94 17.86 -2.24
CA ILE A 104 18.07 19.00 -1.32
C ILE A 104 19.52 19.08 -0.89
#